data_AF-A0A7W0VL93-F1
#
_entry.id   AF-A0A7W0VL93-F1
#
_cell.length_a   1.000
_cell.length_b   1.000
_cell.length_c   1.000
_cell.angle_alpha   90.00
_cell.angle_beta   90.00
_cell.angle_gamma   90.00
#
_symmetry.space_group_name_H-M   'P 1'
#
loop_
_entity.id
_entity.type
_entity.pdbx_description
1 polymer ?
#
loop_
_entity_poly.entity_id
_entity_poly.type
_entity_poly.pdbx_seq_one_letter_code
_entity_poly.pdbx_strand_id
1 'polypeptide(L)'
;MLMLVVLWSGACAKDVHVRYPSAPDDPTGTVVLLLSTPAKGVSVAINGRLIVHDAHTGRIVISGAPVGTEEIVMTANGAEKAMRVWVGTEYATTVPLGVPEPGSGFLKSLFGTLVTIVAYSLLR
;
A
#
# COMPACT_ATOMS: atom_id res chain seq x y z
N MET A 1 -24.62 -5.47 28.46
CA MET A 1 -23.82 -6.48 27.73
C MET A 1 -24.28 -6.52 26.26
N LEU A 2 -24.08 -5.44 25.49
CA LEU A 2 -24.38 -5.42 24.05
C LEU A 2 -23.68 -4.24 23.32
N MET A 3 -22.47 -3.88 23.74
CA MET A 3 -21.77 -2.70 23.21
C MET A 3 -20.25 -2.96 23.10
N LEU A 4 -19.86 -4.18 22.70
CA LEU A 4 -18.45 -4.57 22.53
C LEU A 4 -18.16 -5.32 21.21
N VAL A 5 -19.15 -5.54 20.35
CA VAL A 5 -18.98 -6.42 19.16
C VAL A 5 -18.81 -5.65 17.84
N VAL A 6 -19.07 -4.34 17.81
CA VAL A 6 -19.02 -3.55 16.55
C VAL A 6 -17.61 -3.04 16.19
N LEU A 7 -16.62 -3.17 17.08
CA LEU A 7 -15.25 -2.66 16.86
C LEU A 7 -14.27 -3.68 16.24
N TRP A 8 -14.74 -4.86 15.80
CA TRP A 8 -13.88 -6.00 15.44
C TRP A 8 -13.91 -6.44 13.97
N SER A 9 -14.50 -5.67 13.05
CA SER A 9 -14.68 -6.10 11.64
C SER A 9 -13.92 -5.27 10.59
N GLY A 10 -13.07 -4.32 10.98
CA GLY A 10 -12.45 -3.37 10.05
C GLY A 10 -10.98 -3.59 9.65
N ALA A 11 -10.28 -4.60 10.20
CA ALA A 11 -8.81 -4.66 10.11
C ALA A 11 -8.24 -5.70 9.13
N CYS A 12 -9.08 -6.39 8.34
CA CYS A 12 -8.56 -7.28 7.31
C CYS A 12 -8.18 -6.48 6.07
N ALA A 13 -6.93 -6.60 5.65
CA ALA A 13 -6.52 -6.12 4.35
C ALA A 13 -7.36 -6.79 3.26
N LYS A 14 -7.89 -5.98 2.33
CA LYS A 14 -8.69 -6.48 1.21
C LYS A 14 -8.05 -6.08 -0.10
N ASP A 15 -8.15 -6.94 -1.10
CA ASP A 15 -7.68 -6.63 -2.44
C ASP A 15 -8.54 -5.50 -3.04
N VAL A 16 -7.88 -4.46 -3.55
CA VAL A 16 -8.55 -3.31 -4.14
C VAL A 16 -8.63 -3.52 -5.65
N HIS A 17 -9.84 -3.47 -6.19
CA HIS A 17 -10.08 -3.54 -7.63
C HIS A 17 -10.74 -2.24 -8.06
N VAL A 18 -10.10 -1.53 -8.99
CA VAL A 18 -10.56 -0.23 -9.48
C VAL A 18 -10.43 -0.18 -11.00
N ARG A 19 -11.25 0.67 -11.61
CA ARG A 19 -11.23 0.93 -13.05
C ARG A 19 -10.78 2.36 -13.29
N TYR A 20 -9.75 2.52 -14.12
CA TYR A 20 -9.30 3.81 -14.58
C TYR A 20 -10.28 4.37 -15.64
N PRO A 21 -10.68 5.65 -15.56
CA PRO A 21 -11.64 6.25 -16.49
C PRO A 21 -10.96 6.65 -17.81
N SER A 22 -10.55 5.67 -18.62
CA SER A 22 -10.02 5.89 -19.98
C SER A 22 -11.14 6.18 -20.98
N ALA A 23 -10.80 6.82 -22.10
CA ALA A 23 -11.74 6.98 -23.20
C ALA A 23 -12.10 5.60 -23.80
N PRO A 24 -13.32 5.43 -24.35
CA PRO A 24 -13.80 4.13 -24.83
C PRO A 24 -12.95 3.50 -25.94
N ASP A 25 -12.29 4.33 -26.76
CA ASP A 25 -11.57 3.91 -27.96
C ASP A 25 -10.04 3.82 -27.76
N ASP A 26 -9.54 4.19 -26.57
CA ASP A 26 -8.11 4.15 -26.29
C ASP A 26 -7.67 2.71 -25.97
N PRO A 27 -6.47 2.29 -26.43
CA PRO A 27 -5.91 1.02 -26.01
C PRO A 27 -5.64 1.05 -24.51
N THR A 28 -6.22 0.09 -23.79
CA THR A 28 -6.07 -0.02 -22.34
C THR A 28 -5.43 -1.34 -21.91
N GLY A 29 -4.75 -1.31 -20.78
CA GLY A 29 -4.14 -2.46 -20.12
C GLY A 29 -4.62 -2.60 -18.68
N THR A 30 -4.02 -3.58 -17.98
CA THR A 30 -4.23 -3.82 -16.56
C THR A 30 -2.92 -3.67 -15.81
N VAL A 31 -2.94 -2.94 -14.70
CA VAL A 31 -1.79 -2.77 -13.80
C VAL A 31 -2.12 -3.43 -12.47
N VAL A 32 -1.20 -4.26 -11.96
CA VAL A 32 -1.30 -4.86 -10.63
C VAL A 32 -0.17 -4.34 -9.77
N LEU A 33 -0.49 -3.60 -8.71
CA LEU A 33 0.49 -3.19 -7.70
C LEU A 33 0.44 -4.21 -6.56
N LEU A 34 1.57 -4.88 -6.33
CA LEU A 34 1.70 -5.91 -5.31
C LEU A 34 2.62 -5.42 -4.21
N LEU A 35 2.07 -5.21 -3.01
CA LEU A 35 2.82 -4.75 -1.85
C LEU A 35 3.43 -5.97 -1.14
N SER A 36 4.66 -5.83 -0.66
CA SER A 36 5.38 -6.90 0.04
C SER A 36 4.66 -7.39 1.30
N THR A 37 3.93 -6.48 1.95
CA THR A 37 3.04 -6.75 3.09
C THR A 37 1.81 -5.83 2.98
N PRO A 38 0.68 -6.18 3.62
CA PRO A 38 -0.46 -5.28 3.64
C PRO A 38 -0.15 -3.93 4.29
N ALA A 39 -0.46 -2.83 3.59
CA ALA A 39 -0.22 -1.47 4.04
C ALA A 39 -1.54 -0.73 4.33
N LYS A 40 -1.49 0.28 5.20
CA LYS A 40 -2.59 1.23 5.49
C LYS A 40 -2.31 2.57 4.83
N GLY A 41 -3.36 3.38 4.64
CA GLY A 41 -3.21 4.70 4.02
C GLY A 41 -2.78 4.64 2.56
N VAL A 42 -3.17 3.57 1.87
CA VAL A 42 -2.71 3.32 0.50
C VAL A 42 -3.50 4.20 -0.46
N SER A 43 -2.81 5.14 -1.10
CA SER A 43 -3.37 5.97 -2.15
C SER A 43 -2.53 5.81 -3.42
N VAL A 44 -3.20 5.78 -4.58
CA VAL A 44 -2.54 5.59 -5.87
C VAL A 44 -3.09 6.59 -6.86
N ALA A 45 -2.19 7.28 -7.54
CA ALA A 45 -2.47 8.13 -8.68
C ALA A 45 -1.75 7.64 -9.93
N ILE A 46 -2.40 7.75 -11.08
CA ILE A 46 -1.83 7.49 -12.41
C ILE A 46 -1.93 8.79 -13.22
N ASN A 47 -0.80 9.28 -13.75
CA ASN A 47 -0.68 10.56 -14.47
C ASN A 47 -1.37 11.73 -13.74
N GLY A 48 -1.16 11.82 -12.42
CA GLY A 48 -1.75 12.86 -11.58
C GLY A 48 -3.23 12.68 -11.22
N ARG A 49 -3.91 11.64 -11.72
CA ARG A 49 -5.30 11.32 -11.35
C ARG A 49 -5.34 10.30 -10.22
N LEU A 50 -5.95 10.66 -9.09
CA LEU A 50 -6.16 9.77 -7.95
C LEU A 50 -7.19 8.67 -8.31
N ILE A 51 -6.80 7.40 -8.15
CA ILE A 51 -7.61 6.22 -8.49
C ILE A 51 -7.97 5.42 -7.23
N VAL A 52 -7.05 5.35 -6.27
CA VAL A 52 -7.27 4.71 -4.96
C VAL A 52 -6.99 5.73 -3.88
N HIS A 53 -7.84 5.76 -2.85
CA HIS A 53 -7.70 6.67 -1.72
C HIS A 53 -7.82 5.89 -0.40
N ASP A 54 -6.86 6.12 0.49
CA ASP A 54 -6.84 5.66 1.90
C ASP A 54 -7.24 4.17 2.11
N ALA A 55 -6.70 3.27 1.29
CA ALA A 55 -7.02 1.85 1.37
C ALA A 55 -6.13 1.09 2.37
N HIS A 56 -6.65 -0.03 2.91
CA HIS A 56 -5.86 -1.04 3.61
C HIS A 56 -5.76 -2.31 2.77
N THR A 57 -4.62 -2.53 2.12
CA THR A 57 -4.48 -3.59 1.11
C THR A 57 -3.04 -4.05 0.93
N GLY A 58 -2.87 -5.28 0.42
CA GLY A 58 -1.60 -5.79 -0.10
C GLY A 58 -1.57 -5.87 -1.62
N ARG A 59 -2.70 -5.68 -2.30
CA ARG A 59 -2.83 -5.88 -3.76
C ARG A 59 -3.85 -4.91 -4.34
N ILE A 60 -3.44 -4.23 -5.39
CA ILE A 60 -4.28 -3.28 -6.13
C ILE A 60 -4.32 -3.70 -7.59
N VAL A 61 -5.50 -3.91 -8.13
CA VAL A 61 -5.73 -4.22 -9.54
C VAL A 61 -6.43 -3.04 -10.18
N ILE A 62 -5.76 -2.40 -11.13
CA ILE A 62 -6.23 -1.23 -11.86
C ILE A 62 -6.49 -1.69 -13.30
N SER A 63 -7.76 -1.79 -13.67
CA SER A 63 -8.19 -2.12 -15.03
C SER A 63 -8.41 -0.87 -15.86
N GLY A 64 -8.21 -0.97 -17.17
CA GLY A 64 -8.48 0.14 -18.09
C GLY A 64 -7.44 1.26 -18.06
N ALA A 65 -6.22 1.01 -17.57
CA ALA A 65 -5.16 2.00 -17.58
C ALA A 65 -4.67 2.25 -19.03
N PRO A 66 -4.29 3.48 -19.42
CA PRO A 66 -3.78 3.75 -20.77
C PRO A 66 -2.53 2.91 -21.07
N VAL A 67 -2.40 2.45 -22.31
CA VAL A 67 -1.22 1.73 -22.79
C VAL A 67 -0.10 2.71 -23.09
N GLY A 68 1.11 2.39 -22.63
CA GLY A 68 2.28 3.27 -22.79
C GLY A 68 3.08 3.41 -21.50
N THR A 69 3.90 4.46 -21.43
CA THR A 69 4.68 4.76 -20.23
C THR A 69 3.86 5.64 -19.29
N GLU A 70 3.31 5.04 -18.25
CA GLU A 70 2.46 5.71 -17.27
C GLU A 70 3.28 6.09 -16.03
N GLU A 71 3.01 7.27 -15.48
CA GLU A 71 3.56 7.69 -14.19
C GLU A 71 2.61 7.26 -13.07
N ILE A 72 3.10 6.40 -12.18
CA ILE A 72 2.37 5.91 -11.02
C ILE A 72 2.99 6.49 -9.76
N VAL A 73 2.19 7.22 -9.00
CA VAL A 73 2.57 7.73 -7.68
C VAL A 73 1.72 7.02 -6.64
N MET A 74 2.37 6.46 -5.63
CA MET A 74 1.72 5.72 -4.57
C MET A 74 2.21 6.19 -3.20
N THR A 75 1.28 6.31 -2.26
CA THR A 75 1.59 6.41 -0.84
C THR A 75 1.16 5.14 -0.13
N ALA A 76 1.96 4.63 0.80
CA ALA A 76 1.64 3.47 1.62
C ALA A 76 2.38 3.55 2.96
N ASN A 77 1.68 3.32 4.09
CA ASN A 77 2.24 3.45 5.45
C ASN A 77 2.95 4.80 5.70
N GLY A 78 2.47 5.88 5.07
CA GLY A 78 3.06 7.22 5.20
C GLY A 78 4.34 7.46 4.39
N ALA A 79 4.80 6.48 3.60
CA ALA A 79 5.87 6.66 2.63
C ALA A 79 5.31 6.84 1.22
N GLU A 80 6.00 7.66 0.43
CA GLU A 80 5.64 7.94 -0.97
C GLU A 80 6.65 7.31 -1.92
N LYS A 81 6.16 6.81 -3.06
CA LYS A 81 6.97 6.29 -4.15
C LYS A 81 6.35 6.66 -5.50
N ALA A 82 7.14 7.33 -6.34
CA ALA A 82 6.82 7.57 -7.74
C ALA A 82 7.63 6.62 -8.64
N MET A 83 7.02 6.15 -9.72
CA MET A 83 7.66 5.27 -10.70
C MET A 83 7.03 5.41 -12.08
N ARG A 84 7.78 5.08 -13.12
CA ARG A 84 7.29 5.00 -14.49
C ARG A 84 7.17 3.54 -14.89
N VAL A 85 6.00 3.15 -15.40
CA VAL A 85 5.67 1.76 -15.71
C VAL A 85 5.18 1.68 -17.16
N TRP A 86 5.73 0.74 -17.92
CA TRP A 86 5.21 0.42 -19.24
C TRP A 86 3.99 -0.50 -19.12
N VAL A 87 2.82 -0.01 -19.53
CA VAL A 87 1.55 -0.74 -19.51
C VAL A 87 1.30 -1.34 -20.90
N GLY A 88 1.17 -2.66 -20.95
CA GLY A 88 0.86 -3.41 -22.18
C GLY A 88 -0.63 -3.77 -22.31
N THR A 89 -1.01 -4.27 -23.48
CA THR A 89 -2.39 -4.68 -23.81
C THR A 89 -2.69 -6.15 -23.48
N GLU A 90 -1.70 -7.04 -23.60
CA GLU A 90 -1.92 -8.49 -23.62
C GLU A 90 -1.91 -9.13 -22.22
N TYR A 91 -1.11 -8.59 -21.31
CA TYR A 91 -0.89 -9.15 -19.98
C TYR A 91 -0.98 -8.07 -18.91
N ALA A 92 -1.37 -8.47 -17.71
CA ALA A 92 -1.38 -7.57 -16.56
C ALA A 92 0.07 -7.20 -16.17
N THR A 93 0.41 -5.92 -16.25
CA THR A 93 1.70 -5.41 -15.78
C THR A 93 1.74 -5.47 -14.26
N THR A 94 2.54 -6.37 -13.71
CA THR A 94 2.67 -6.53 -12.25
C THR A 94 3.90 -5.78 -11.73
N VAL A 95 3.71 -4.94 -10.71
CA VAL A 95 4.76 -4.14 -10.10
C VAL A 95 4.90 -4.51 -8.63
N PRO A 96 5.98 -5.20 -8.23
CA PRO A 96 6.25 -5.52 -6.83
C PRO A 96 6.80 -4.30 -6.09
N LEU A 97 6.25 -4.02 -4.91
CA LEU A 97 6.54 -2.82 -4.13
C LEU A 97 6.84 -3.18 -2.68
N GLY A 98 8.05 -2.87 -2.23
CA GLY A 98 8.38 -2.87 -0.82
C GLY A 98 7.68 -1.72 -0.11
N VAL A 99 7.01 -2.01 1.00
CA VAL A 99 6.41 -0.99 1.89
C VAL A 99 7.13 -0.99 3.24
N PRO A 100 7.33 0.19 3.87
CA PRO A 100 7.91 0.25 5.21
C PRO A 100 6.99 -0.42 6.22
N GLU A 101 7.56 -1.11 7.21
CA GLU A 101 6.79 -1.63 8.34
C GLU A 101 6.31 -0.48 9.24
N PRO A 102 5.02 -0.39 9.56
CA PRO A 102 4.53 0.61 10.50
C PRO A 102 4.94 0.24 11.92
N GLY A 103 5.77 1.07 12.56
CA GLY A 103 5.93 1.13 14.03
C GLY A 103 6.76 0.05 14.72
N SER A 104 7.31 -0.95 14.02
CA SER A 104 8.08 -2.02 14.66
C SER A 104 9.44 -1.55 15.21
N GLY A 105 10.09 -0.59 14.55
CA GLY A 105 11.42 -0.11 14.94
C GLY A 105 11.47 0.67 16.25
N PHE A 106 10.54 1.62 16.44
CA PHE A 106 10.55 2.54 17.58
C PHE A 106 10.22 1.86 18.91
N LEU A 107 9.24 0.94 18.92
CA LEU A 107 8.91 0.18 20.12
C LEU A 107 10.05 -0.80 20.48
N LYS A 108 10.64 -1.48 19.48
CA LYS A 108 11.79 -2.35 19.71
C LYS A 108 12.99 -1.58 20.28
N SER A 109 13.26 -0.37 19.80
CA SER A 109 14.34 0.45 20.34
C SER A 109 14.05 0.91 21.78
N LEU A 110 12.81 1.32 22.07
CA LEU A 110 12.40 1.74 23.43
C LEU A 110 12.51 0.59 24.44
N PHE A 111 11.98 -0.58 24.10
CA PHE A 111 12.09 -1.78 24.95
C PHE A 111 13.55 -2.20 25.12
N GLY A 112 14.36 -2.14 24.07
CA GLY A 112 15.79 -2.38 24.15
C GLY A 112 16.48 -1.47 25.16
N THR A 113 16.28 -0.16 25.05
CA THR A 113 16.85 0.82 26.01
C THR A 113 16.37 0.61 27.44
N LEU A 114 15.08 0.33 27.64
CA LEU A 114 14.52 0.06 28.98
C LEU A 114 15.13 -1.18 29.60
N VAL A 115 15.28 -2.27 28.84
CA VAL A 115 15.91 -3.51 29.32
C VAL A 115 17.37 -3.27 29.69
N THR A 116 18.12 -2.51 28.88
CA THR A 116 19.52 -2.18 29.19
C THR A 116 19.65 -1.37 30.47
N ILE A 117 18.78 -0.37 30.68
CA ILE A 117 18.77 0.45 31.91
C ILE A 117 18.44 -0.40 33.14
N VAL A 118 17.40 -1.24 33.06
CA VAL A 118 17.00 -2.13 34.17
C VAL A 118 18.11 -3.12 34.50
N ALA A 119 18.69 -3.77 33.49
CA ALA A 119 19.80 -4.71 33.67
C ALA A 119 21.02 -4.04 34.31
N TYR A 120 21.37 -2.83 33.88
CA TYR A 120 22.47 -2.07 34.47
C TYR A 120 22.19 -1.66 35.92
N SER A 121 20.94 -1.35 36.27
CA SER A 121 20.55 -0.99 37.65
C SER A 121 20.51 -2.18 38.61
N LEU A 122 20.31 -3.40 38.10
CA LEU A 122 20.30 -4.63 38.90
C LEU A 122 21.70 -5.23 39.08
N LEU A 123 22.65 -4.86 38.22
CA LEU A 123 24.06 -5.27 38.29
C LEU A 123 24.94 -4.32 39.11
N ARG A 124 24.35 -3.27 39.69
CA ARG A 124 25.01 -2.29 40.56
C ARG A 124 24.41 -2.34 41.96
#